data_AF-A0A257Q4J0-F1
#
_entry.id   AF-A0A257Q4J0-F1
#
_cell.length_a   1.000
_cell.length_b   1.000
_cell.length_c   1.000
_cell.angle_alpha   90.00
_cell.angle_beta   90.00
_cell.angle_gamma   90.00
#
_symmetry.space_group_name_H-M   'P 1'
#
loop_
_entity.id
_entity.type
_entity.pdbx_description
1 polymer ?
#
loop_
_entity_poly.entity_id
_entity_poly.type
_entity_poly.pdbx_seq_one_letter_code
_entity_poly.pdbx_strand_id
1 'polypeptide(L)'
;MLKFLRLLCVIPLLGWFVVAQAETPGLQPFIEGNSIGAALADADKTIQAALTKGGFEVVGHYAPKKNVTIVSVTNPAMLKNAAATDRGAYGATISIALEEVQGKTFVTYMNPVYVANGYQMATDNA
;
A
#
# COMPACT_ATOMS: atom_id res chain seq x y z
N MET A 1 -0.44 49.32 -45.12
CA MET A 1 0.44 48.26 -44.60
C MET A 1 0.47 48.14 -43.06
N LEU A 2 -0.40 48.86 -42.31
CA LEU A 2 -0.40 48.89 -40.84
C LEU A 2 -1.60 48.15 -40.19
N LYS A 3 -2.38 47.38 -40.97
CA LYS A 3 -3.52 46.59 -40.46
C LYS A 3 -3.21 45.09 -40.35
N PHE A 4 -2.23 44.58 -41.10
CA PHE A 4 -1.76 43.19 -41.01
C PHE A 4 -0.78 42.95 -39.85
N LEU A 5 -0.14 44.01 -39.34
CA LEU A 5 0.84 43.90 -38.26
C LEU A 5 0.19 43.65 -36.88
N ARG A 6 -1.10 43.98 -36.71
CA ARG A 6 -1.84 43.72 -35.45
C ARG A 6 -2.29 42.27 -35.31
N LEU A 7 -2.35 41.50 -36.42
CA LEU A 7 -2.74 40.09 -36.38
C LEU A 7 -1.56 39.17 -36.02
N LEU A 8 -0.31 39.67 -36.07
CA LEU A 8 0.89 38.88 -35.84
C LEU A 8 1.28 38.74 -34.36
N CYS A 9 0.64 39.48 -33.45
CA CYS A 9 0.91 39.41 -32.00
C CYS A 9 -0.07 38.53 -31.21
N VAL A 10 -1.12 37.99 -31.83
CA VAL A 10 -2.15 37.19 -31.10
C VAL A 10 -1.87 35.68 -31.20
N ILE A 11 -0.97 35.24 -32.08
CA ILE A 11 -0.75 33.82 -32.40
C ILE A 11 0.24 33.08 -31.46
N PRO A 12 1.20 33.69 -30.72
CA PRO A 12 2.06 32.89 -29.83
C PRO A 12 1.46 32.65 -28.44
N LEU A 13 0.25 33.14 -28.12
CA LEU A 13 -0.35 33.01 -26.78
C LEU A 13 -1.18 31.73 -26.55
N LEU A 14 -1.33 30.87 -27.56
CA LEU A 14 -2.17 29.66 -27.50
C LEU A 14 -1.37 28.34 -27.52
N GLY A 15 -0.05 28.40 -27.56
CA GLY A 15 0.79 27.22 -27.77
C GLY A 15 1.78 26.97 -26.63
N TRP A 16 1.31 26.76 -25.39
CA TRP A 16 2.00 25.96 -24.35
C TRP A 16 1.13 25.84 -23.09
N PHE A 17 -0.05 25.26 -23.20
CA PHE A 17 -0.60 24.54 -22.04
C PHE A 17 0.03 23.16 -22.03
N VAL A 18 1.20 23.03 -21.39
CA VAL A 18 1.64 21.73 -20.92
C VAL A 18 0.66 21.36 -19.82
N VAL A 19 -0.33 20.53 -20.16
CA VAL A 19 -1.12 19.84 -19.15
C VAL A 19 -0.14 18.92 -18.46
N ALA A 20 0.31 19.29 -17.27
CA ALA A 20 0.99 18.36 -16.38
C ALA A 20 -0.02 17.25 -16.10
N GLN A 21 0.09 16.13 -16.83
CA GLN A 21 -0.60 14.92 -16.45
C GLN A 21 0.06 14.50 -15.13
N ALA A 22 -0.64 14.73 -14.03
CA ALA A 22 -0.32 14.02 -12.81
C ALA A 22 -0.42 12.53 -13.16
N GLU A 23 0.70 11.82 -13.19
CA GLU A 23 0.66 10.37 -13.24
C GLU A 23 -0.19 9.95 -12.05
N THR A 24 -1.29 9.27 -12.33
CA THR A 24 -2.03 8.59 -11.26
C THR A 24 -1.07 7.54 -10.75
N PRO A 25 -0.58 7.64 -9.49
CA PRO A 25 0.43 6.71 -9.01
C PRO A 25 -0.12 5.30 -9.19
N GLY A 26 0.60 4.48 -9.96
CA GLY A 26 0.21 3.09 -10.17
C GLY A 26 0.03 2.39 -8.83
N LEU A 27 -0.88 1.42 -8.78
CA LEU A 27 -1.19 0.68 -7.56
C LEU A 27 0.09 0.09 -6.96
N GLN A 28 0.50 0.60 -5.80
CA GLN A 28 1.73 0.17 -5.12
C GLN A 28 1.53 -1.14 -4.36
N PRO A 29 2.53 -2.04 -4.34
CA PRO A 29 2.43 -3.33 -3.65
C PRO A 29 2.42 -3.22 -2.12
N PHE A 30 2.90 -2.12 -1.57
CA PHE A 30 2.99 -1.90 -0.13
C PHE A 30 2.42 -0.54 0.25
N ILE A 31 1.83 -0.46 1.44
CA ILE A 31 1.32 0.77 2.04
C ILE A 31 2.10 1.05 3.32
N GLU A 32 2.57 2.29 3.45
CA GLU A 32 3.11 2.79 4.71
C GLU A 32 1.95 3.08 5.67
N GLY A 33 1.96 2.43 6.81
CA GLY A 33 1.02 2.64 7.90
C GLY A 33 1.51 3.70 8.89
N ASN A 34 0.78 3.82 10.00
CA ASN A 34 1.21 4.71 11.08
C ASN A 34 2.43 4.12 11.80
N SER A 35 3.46 4.94 11.95
CA SER A 35 4.59 4.62 12.81
C SER A 35 4.21 4.63 14.30
N ILE A 36 4.84 3.77 15.09
CA ILE A 36 4.69 3.68 16.54
C ILE A 36 5.91 4.30 17.22
N GLY A 37 5.68 5.22 18.15
CA GLY A 37 6.72 5.85 18.98
C GLY A 37 7.24 4.93 20.09
N ALA A 38 7.63 3.70 19.74
CA ALA A 38 8.18 2.71 20.66
C ALA A 38 9.23 1.84 19.95
N ALA A 39 10.09 1.21 20.75
CA ALA A 39 11.02 0.19 20.28
C ALA A 39 10.28 -1.04 19.72
N LEU A 40 10.98 -1.81 18.88
CA LEU A 40 10.41 -2.90 18.10
C LEU A 40 9.63 -3.90 18.95
N ALA A 41 10.17 -4.29 20.12
CA ALA A 41 9.57 -5.30 20.97
C ALA A 41 8.21 -4.87 21.55
N ASP A 42 8.04 -3.59 21.86
CA ASP A 42 6.78 -3.07 22.40
C ASP A 42 5.78 -2.78 21.27
N ALA A 43 6.28 -2.29 20.14
CA ALA A 43 5.49 -2.10 18.92
C ALA A 43 4.92 -3.43 18.40
N ASP A 44 5.72 -4.50 18.38
CA ASP A 44 5.33 -5.84 17.96
C ASP A 44 4.18 -6.39 18.82
N LYS A 45 4.30 -6.33 20.15
CA LYS A 45 3.20 -6.73 21.06
C LYS A 45 1.93 -5.91 20.82
N THR A 46 2.08 -4.60 20.65
CA THR A 46 0.96 -3.68 20.41
C THR A 46 0.22 -4.04 19.12
N ILE A 47 0.97 -4.29 18.04
CA ILE A 47 0.41 -4.65 16.73
C ILE A 47 -0.27 -6.01 16.79
N GLN A 48 0.34 -7.04 17.36
CA GLN A 48 -0.29 -8.36 17.49
C GLN A 48 -1.59 -8.31 18.30
N ALA A 49 -1.62 -7.55 19.40
CA ALA A 49 -2.83 -7.35 20.20
C ALA A 49 -3.93 -6.64 19.40
N ALA A 50 -3.58 -5.59 18.65
CA ALA A 50 -4.52 -4.87 17.80
C ALA A 50 -5.08 -5.74 16.68
N LEU A 51 -4.23 -6.53 16.01
CA LEU A 51 -4.62 -7.48 14.97
C LEU A 51 -5.60 -8.53 15.51
N THR A 52 -5.26 -9.13 16.64
CA THR A 52 -6.12 -10.13 17.31
C THR A 52 -7.47 -9.53 17.68
N LYS A 53 -7.47 -8.34 18.29
CA LYS A 53 -8.70 -7.61 18.63
C LYS A 53 -9.54 -7.26 17.38
N GLY A 54 -8.87 -7.02 16.24
CA GLY A 54 -9.49 -6.78 14.94
C GLY A 54 -10.01 -8.04 14.23
N GLY A 55 -9.90 -9.22 14.85
CA GLY A 55 -10.37 -10.49 14.28
C GLY A 55 -9.39 -11.12 13.29
N PHE A 56 -8.13 -10.70 13.28
CA PHE A 56 -7.07 -11.36 12.53
C PHE A 56 -6.41 -12.46 13.35
N GLU A 57 -5.98 -13.51 12.66
CA GLU A 57 -5.13 -14.57 13.18
C GLU A 57 -3.69 -14.34 12.71
N VAL A 58 -2.73 -14.42 13.63
CA VAL A 58 -1.30 -14.37 13.30
C VAL A 58 -0.86 -15.78 12.90
N VAL A 59 -0.52 -15.95 11.63
CA VAL A 59 -0.11 -17.23 11.03
C VAL A 59 1.39 -17.30 10.71
N GLY A 60 2.09 -16.18 10.88
CA GLY A 60 3.55 -16.13 10.77
C GLY A 60 4.11 -14.99 11.61
N HIS A 61 5.25 -15.25 12.25
CA HIS A 61 6.00 -14.26 13.03
C HIS A 61 7.48 -14.60 12.96
N TYR A 62 8.29 -13.72 12.37
CA TYR A 62 9.73 -13.96 12.23
C TYR A 62 10.51 -12.67 12.07
N ALA A 63 11.82 -12.74 12.34
CA ALA A 63 12.73 -11.60 12.24
C ALA A 63 13.80 -11.84 11.16
N PRO A 64 13.66 -11.28 9.95
CA PRO A 64 14.68 -11.41 8.91
C PRO A 64 15.97 -10.63 9.24
N LYS A 65 15.86 -9.61 10.11
CA LYS A 65 16.97 -8.80 10.64
C LYS A 65 16.68 -8.46 12.09
N LYS A 66 17.72 -8.07 12.85
CA LYS A 66 17.57 -7.73 14.27
C LYS A 66 16.57 -6.58 14.53
N ASN A 67 16.51 -5.59 13.64
CA ASN A 67 15.63 -4.42 13.74
C ASN A 67 14.35 -4.54 12.91
N VAL A 68 14.03 -5.73 12.38
CA VAL A 68 12.85 -5.95 11.55
C VAL A 68 12.10 -7.20 12.02
N THR A 69 10.80 -7.05 12.27
CA THR A 69 9.88 -8.17 12.52
C THR A 69 8.83 -8.21 11.42
N ILE A 70 8.53 -9.39 10.90
CA ILE A 70 7.43 -9.64 9.98
C ILE A 70 6.33 -10.38 10.73
N VAL A 71 5.11 -9.86 10.64
CA VAL A 71 3.88 -10.47 11.16
C VAL A 71 2.98 -10.77 9.97
N SER A 72 2.75 -12.05 9.69
CA SER A 72 1.83 -12.49 8.64
C SER A 72 0.49 -12.85 9.25
N VAL A 73 -0.59 -12.31 8.68
CA VAL A 73 -1.95 -12.47 9.19
C VAL A 73 -2.92 -12.97 8.15
N THR A 74 -3.98 -13.62 8.64
CA THR A 74 -5.18 -13.96 7.87
C THR A 74 -6.43 -13.72 8.71
N ASN A 75 -7.61 -13.93 8.11
CA ASN A 75 -8.87 -14.05 8.83
C ASN A 75 -9.86 -14.90 8.00
N PRO A 76 -11.00 -15.35 8.58
CA PRO A 76 -11.95 -16.18 7.85
C PRO A 76 -12.50 -15.56 6.55
N ALA A 77 -12.66 -14.23 6.49
CA ALA A 77 -13.13 -13.54 5.29
C ALA A 77 -12.07 -13.54 4.18
N MET A 78 -10.79 -13.33 4.52
CA MET A 78 -9.66 -13.42 3.61
C MET A 78 -9.52 -14.83 3.04
N LEU A 79 -9.59 -15.86 3.91
CA LEU A 79 -9.53 -17.25 3.48
C LEU A 79 -10.69 -17.62 2.55
N LYS A 80 -11.90 -17.14 2.85
CA LYS A 80 -13.08 -17.35 1.99
C LYS A 80 -12.90 -16.69 0.62
N ASN A 81 -12.38 -15.47 0.57
CA ASN A 81 -12.11 -14.77 -0.69
C ASN A 81 -11.00 -15.48 -1.50
N ALA A 82 -9.91 -15.87 -0.85
CA ALA A 82 -8.83 -16.62 -1.45
C ALA A 82 -9.27 -17.98 -2.02
N ALA A 83 -10.19 -18.68 -1.35
CA ALA A 83 -10.71 -19.96 -1.82
C ALA A 83 -11.64 -19.83 -3.06
N ALA A 84 -12.06 -18.63 -3.43
CA ALA A 84 -12.96 -18.41 -4.56
C ALA A 84 -12.27 -18.45 -5.93
N THR A 85 -10.93 -18.52 -5.97
CA THR A 85 -10.15 -18.47 -7.22
C THR A 85 -8.98 -19.45 -7.21
N ASP A 86 -8.59 -19.93 -8.38
CA ASP A 86 -7.51 -20.91 -8.54
C ASP A 86 -6.15 -20.42 -8.00
N ARG A 87 -5.94 -19.09 -8.01
CA ARG A 87 -4.69 -18.45 -7.56
C ARG A 87 -4.81 -17.79 -6.19
N GLY A 88 -5.99 -17.78 -5.57
CA GLY A 88 -6.23 -16.98 -4.37
C GLY A 88 -5.45 -17.46 -3.14
N ALA A 89 -4.98 -18.71 -3.12
CA ALA A 89 -4.11 -19.22 -2.04
C ALA A 89 -2.84 -18.37 -1.84
N TYR A 90 -2.28 -17.76 -2.89
CA TYR A 90 -1.13 -16.86 -2.78
C TYR A 90 -1.45 -15.52 -2.09
N GLY A 91 -2.73 -15.16 -2.05
CA GLY A 91 -3.26 -13.97 -1.37
C GLY A 91 -4.01 -14.27 -0.07
N ALA A 92 -3.97 -15.52 0.42
CA ALA A 92 -4.67 -15.96 1.63
C ALA A 92 -4.14 -15.30 2.92
N THR A 93 -2.93 -14.74 2.85
CA THR A 93 -2.28 -14.04 3.96
C THR A 93 -1.68 -12.73 3.47
N ILE A 94 -1.62 -11.73 4.35
CA ILE A 94 -0.85 -10.51 4.11
C ILE A 94 0.24 -10.38 5.18
N SER A 95 1.37 -9.80 4.80
CA SER A 95 2.48 -9.56 5.72
C SER A 95 2.59 -8.09 6.10
N ILE A 96 2.92 -7.86 7.36
CA ILE A 96 3.14 -6.57 7.99
C ILE A 96 4.58 -6.55 8.47
N ALA A 97 5.37 -5.61 7.96
CA ALA A 97 6.72 -5.34 8.38
C ALA A 97 6.72 -4.26 9.47
N LEU A 98 7.45 -4.54 10.54
CA LEU A 98 7.76 -3.63 11.63
C LEU A 98 9.27 -3.40 11.60
N GLU A 99 9.69 -2.17 11.27
CA GLU A 99 11.11 -1.81 11.20
C GLU A 99 11.42 -0.71 12.19
N GLU A 100 12.36 -0.95 13.11
CA GLU A 100 12.83 0.07 14.04
C GLU A 100 13.93 0.91 13.41
N VAL A 101 13.73 2.22 13.45
CA VAL A 101 14.69 3.25 13.04
C VAL A 101 14.73 4.32 14.14
N GLN A 102 15.89 4.48 14.78
CA GLN A 102 16.12 5.52 15.81
C GLN A 102 15.09 5.51 16.97
N GLY A 103 14.73 4.31 17.46
CA GLY A 103 13.79 4.15 18.57
C GLY A 103 12.31 4.36 18.21
N LYS A 104 12.01 4.51 16.92
CA LYS A 104 10.66 4.59 16.35
C LYS A 104 10.44 3.39 15.44
N THR A 105 9.29 2.74 15.54
CA THR A 105 8.96 1.59 14.68
C THR A 105 8.05 2.03 13.54
N PHE A 106 8.51 1.85 12.31
CA PHE A 106 7.72 2.06 11.10
C PHE A 106 6.94 0.80 10.76
N VAL A 107 5.71 0.98 10.29
CA VAL A 107 4.80 -0.12 9.95
C VAL A 107 4.53 -0.04 8.45
N THR A 108 4.77 -1.13 7.73
CA THR A 108 4.46 -1.25 6.31
C THR A 108 3.74 -2.56 6.08
N TYR A 109 2.73 -2.59 5.21
CA TYR A 109 1.98 -3.82 4.95
C TYR A 109 1.71 -4.01 3.46
N MET A 110 1.51 -5.26 3.06
CA MET A 110 1.11 -5.59 1.69
C MET A 110 -0.23 -4.94 1.37
N ASN A 111 -0.33 -4.27 0.23
CA ASN A 111 -1.58 -3.65 -0.24
C ASN A 111 -2.59 -4.74 -0.62
N PRO A 112 -3.73 -4.89 0.09
CA PRO A 112 -4.68 -5.97 -0.19
C PRO A 112 -5.29 -5.89 -1.59
N VAL A 113 -5.48 -4.67 -2.13
CA VAL A 113 -6.01 -4.47 -3.50
C VAL A 113 -4.98 -4.94 -4.53
N TYR A 114 -3.70 -4.65 -4.31
CA TYR A 114 -2.63 -5.12 -5.19
C TYR A 114 -2.55 -6.65 -5.20
N VAL A 115 -2.61 -7.26 -4.01
CA VAL A 115 -2.58 -8.72 -3.84
C VAL A 115 -3.80 -9.37 -4.49
N ALA A 116 -4.99 -8.81 -4.27
CA ALA A 116 -6.23 -9.32 -4.87
C ALA A 116 -6.18 -9.25 -6.40
N ASN A 117 -5.76 -8.12 -6.98
CA ASN A 117 -5.59 -7.98 -8.43
C ASN A 117 -4.55 -8.97 -9.00
N GLY A 118 -3.42 -9.16 -8.31
CA GLY A 118 -2.38 -10.11 -8.73
C GLY A 118 -2.83 -11.57 -8.75
N TYR A 119 -3.74 -11.93 -7.84
CA TYR A 119 -4.25 -13.30 -7.68
C TYR A 119 -5.72 -13.48 -8.04
N GLN A 120 -6.29 -12.51 -8.76
CA GLN A 120 -7.65 -12.50 -9.31
C GLN A 120 -8.77 -12.62 -8.25
N MET A 121 -8.49 -12.28 -6.99
CA MET A 121 -9.47 -12.32 -5.90
C MET A 121 -10.41 -11.12 -5.95
N ALA A 122 -11.57 -11.20 -5.28
CA ALA A 122 -12.47 -10.07 -5.16
C ALA A 122 -11.83 -8.93 -4.34
N THR A 123 -12.20 -7.69 -4.65
CA THR A 123 -11.76 -6.49 -3.94
C THR A 123 -12.97 -5.64 -3.61
N ASP A 124 -12.94 -4.96 -2.46
CA ASP A 124 -14.05 -4.08 -2.01
C ASP A 124 -14.15 -2.78 -2.83
N ASN A 125 -13.20 -2.54 -3.75
CA ASN A 125 -13.13 -1.37 -4.63
C ASN A 125 -13.57 -1.65 -6.08
N ALA A 126 -14.24 -2.78 -6.34
CA ALA A 126 -14.72 -3.20 -7.66
C ALA A 126 -16.18 -2.79 -7.90
#